data_AF-A0A8D8Y9I1-F1
#
_entry.id   AF-A0A8D8Y9I1-F1
#
_cell.length_a   1.000
_cell.length_b   1.000
_cell.length_c   1.000
_cell.angle_alpha   90.00
_cell.angle_beta   90.00
_cell.angle_gamma   90.00
#
_symmetry.space_group_name_H-M   'P 1'
#
loop_
_entity.id
_entity.type
_entity.pdbx_description
1 polymer ?
#
loop_
_entity_poly.entity_id
_entity_poly.type
_entity_poly.pdbx_seq_one_letter_code
_entity_poly.pdbx_strand_id
1 'polypeptide(L)'
;MKRVVVTGLGIVSPVGNTCQSAWNTIKQGKACITQLSEPEYSKLPCQIAAQVDLDLTSLFQHSKLRTMSRATAFALIATREALADARWSPQEQRHKERTGVAVGTGMIDLQQLLDTTNIVLDTTTTLAMADTTPDTTRVTMETTWG
;
A
#
# COMPACT_ATOMS: atom_id res chain seq x y z
N MET A 1 11.35 -12.86 -31.51
CA MET A 1 10.67 -11.91 -30.62
C MET A 1 9.18 -11.93 -30.89
N LYS A 2 8.32 -11.87 -29.87
CA LYS A 2 6.86 -11.72 -30.05
C LYS A 2 6.47 -10.26 -29.94
N ARG A 3 5.45 -9.83 -30.69
CA ARG A 3 4.84 -8.50 -30.53
C ARG A 3 4.07 -8.46 -29.21
N VAL A 4 4.15 -7.34 -28.51
CA VAL A 4 3.43 -7.07 -27.25
C VAL A 4 2.56 -5.85 -27.46
N VAL A 5 1.34 -5.89 -26.94
CA VAL A 5 0.34 -4.82 -27.05
C VAL A 5 -0.29 -4.58 -25.68
N VAL A 6 -0.75 -3.35 -25.44
CA VAL A 6 -1.55 -2.99 -24.26
C VAL A 6 -3.01 -3.23 -24.61
N THR A 7 -3.69 -4.05 -23.81
CA THR A 7 -5.10 -4.44 -24.05
C THR A 7 -6.07 -3.86 -23.03
N GLY A 8 -5.59 -3.34 -21.91
CA GLY A 8 -6.43 -2.69 -20.91
C GLY A 8 -5.61 -1.78 -20.00
N LEU A 9 -6.27 -0.74 -19.49
CA LEU A 9 -5.69 0.27 -18.61
C LEU A 9 -6.52 0.38 -17.34
N GLY A 10 -5.85 0.71 -16.23
CA GLY A 10 -6.51 1.01 -14.98
C GLY A 10 -5.67 1.94 -14.13
N ILE A 11 -6.32 2.80 -13.35
CA ILE A 11 -5.65 3.85 -12.58
C ILE A 11 -6.38 4.18 -11.29
N VAL A 12 -5.60 4.40 -10.24
CA VAL A 12 -6.05 5.10 -9.04
C VAL A 12 -5.08 6.24 -8.80
N SER A 13 -5.56 7.48 -8.80
CA SER A 13 -4.72 8.66 -8.75
C SER A 13 -5.48 9.89 -8.23
N PRO A 14 -4.77 10.96 -7.81
CA PRO A 14 -5.42 12.20 -7.39
C PRO A 14 -6.25 12.88 -8.49
N VAL A 15 -5.99 12.57 -9.76
CA VAL A 15 -6.75 13.10 -10.90
C VAL A 15 -7.99 12.26 -11.24
N GLY A 16 -8.13 11.07 -10.66
CA GLY A 16 -9.26 10.18 -10.86
C GLY A 16 -8.97 8.74 -10.44
N ASN A 17 -10.03 8.06 -10.03
CA ASN A 17 -10.01 6.65 -9.58
C ASN A 17 -10.42 5.67 -10.69
N THR A 18 -10.56 6.16 -11.91
CA THR A 18 -10.79 5.40 -13.15
C THR A 18 -10.07 6.08 -14.31
N CYS A 19 -9.73 5.34 -15.36
CA CYS A 19 -9.10 5.91 -16.57
C CYS A 19 -9.97 6.99 -17.19
N GLN A 20 -11.29 6.80 -17.21
CA GLN A 20 -12.22 7.76 -17.76
C GLN A 20 -12.29 9.06 -16.93
N SER A 21 -12.33 8.95 -15.59
CA SER A 21 -12.35 10.12 -14.71
C SER A 21 -11.02 10.87 -14.78
N ALA A 22 -9.90 10.16 -14.69
CA ALA A 22 -8.56 10.72 -14.80
C ALA A 22 -8.36 11.46 -16.14
N TRP A 23 -8.75 10.84 -17.25
CA TRP A 23 -8.64 11.45 -18.58
C TRP A 23 -9.47 12.73 -18.71
N ASN A 24 -10.68 12.74 -18.15
CA ASN A 24 -11.54 13.93 -18.18
C ASN A 24 -10.94 15.07 -17.35
N THR A 25 -10.43 14.79 -16.16
CA THR A 25 -9.73 15.77 -15.31
C THR A 25 -8.52 16.38 -16.02
N ILE A 26 -7.71 15.53 -16.66
CA ILE A 26 -6.51 15.97 -17.40
C ILE A 26 -6.89 16.89 -18.57
N LYS A 27 -7.88 16.49 -19.40
CA LYS A 27 -8.36 17.31 -20.52
C LYS A 27 -8.90 18.67 -20.07
N GLN A 28 -9.47 18.75 -18.88
CA GLN A 28 -9.98 20.00 -18.31
C GLN A 28 -8.89 20.88 -17.69
N GLY A 29 -7.66 20.37 -17.55
CA GLY A 29 -6.58 21.10 -16.88
C GLY A 29 -6.84 21.35 -15.39
N LYS A 30 -7.66 20.51 -14.74
CA LYS A 30 -8.02 20.69 -13.33
C LYS A 30 -6.83 20.34 -12.43
N ALA A 31 -6.47 21.27 -11.54
CA ALA A 31 -5.46 21.02 -10.51
C ALA A 31 -6.02 20.08 -9.42
N CYS A 32 -5.24 19.06 -9.05
CA CYS A 32 -5.58 18.10 -7.99
C CYS A 32 -4.64 18.19 -6.78
N ILE A 33 -3.82 19.24 -6.73
CA ILE A 33 -3.00 19.56 -5.57
C ILE A 33 -3.86 20.38 -4.62
N THR A 34 -3.97 19.93 -3.38
CA THR A 34 -4.72 20.58 -2.31
C THR A 34 -3.78 20.98 -1.18
N GLN A 35 -4.22 21.95 -0.39
CA GLN A 35 -3.55 22.28 0.85
C GLN A 35 -3.83 21.20 1.90
N LEU A 36 -2.78 20.80 2.61
CA LEU A 36 -2.82 19.96 3.79
C LEU A 36 -3.21 20.84 4.98
N SER A 37 -4.47 20.80 5.39
CA SER A 37 -5.04 21.69 6.42
C SER A 37 -5.02 21.11 7.83
N GLU A 38 -4.68 19.83 7.95
CA GLU A 38 -4.70 19.08 9.19
C GLU A 38 -3.59 19.57 10.13
N PRO A 39 -3.83 19.67 11.46
CA PRO A 39 -2.86 20.21 12.40
C PRO A 39 -1.50 19.48 12.40
N GLU A 40 -1.50 18.19 12.06
CA GLU A 40 -0.29 17.35 11.93
C GLU A 40 0.68 17.85 10.85
N TYR A 41 0.18 18.53 9.81
CA TYR A 41 1.00 19.06 8.72
C TYR A 41 1.48 20.50 8.96
N SER A 42 0.97 21.19 9.98
CA SER A 42 1.23 22.62 10.24
C SER A 42 2.71 22.99 10.42
N LYS A 43 3.55 22.04 10.84
CA LYS A 43 4.99 22.23 11.05
C LYS A 43 5.84 21.85 9.84
N LEU A 44 5.24 21.28 8.79
CA LEU A 44 5.96 20.89 7.60
C LEU A 44 6.28 22.11 6.74
N PRO A 45 7.48 22.17 6.13
CA PRO A 45 7.83 23.25 5.21
C PRO A 45 7.01 23.21 3.91
N CYS A 46 6.48 22.03 3.54
CA CYS A 46 5.56 21.84 2.42
C CYS A 46 4.22 21.35 2.95
N GLN A 47 3.15 22.10 2.66
CA GLN A 47 1.78 21.84 3.14
C GLN A 47 0.81 21.68 1.98
N ILE A 48 1.29 21.14 0.86
CA ILE A 48 0.47 20.84 -0.31
C ILE A 48 0.73 19.40 -0.75
N ALA A 49 -0.30 18.71 -1.18
CA ALA A 49 -0.19 17.36 -1.71
C ALA A 49 -1.31 17.06 -2.71
N ALA A 50 -1.10 16.08 -3.56
CA ALA A 50 -2.16 15.51 -4.38
C ALA A 50 -2.64 14.22 -3.71
N GLN A 51 -3.73 14.31 -2.96
CA GLN A 51 -4.30 13.16 -2.25
C GLN A 51 -5.28 12.39 -3.14
N VAL A 52 -5.27 11.06 -3.02
CA VAL A 52 -6.29 10.21 -3.63
C VAL A 52 -7.52 10.21 -2.73
N ASP A 53 -8.63 10.77 -3.21
CA ASP A 53 -9.93 10.71 -2.54
C ASP A 53 -10.60 9.38 -2.86
N LEU A 54 -10.42 8.40 -1.98
CA LEU A 54 -10.96 7.05 -2.14
C LEU A 54 -11.18 6.39 -0.79
N ASP A 55 -12.44 6.10 -0.47
CA ASP A 55 -12.81 5.33 0.71
C ASP A 55 -12.62 3.83 0.45
N LEU A 56 -11.51 3.29 0.97
CA LEU A 56 -11.18 1.88 0.85
C LEU A 56 -12.09 0.98 1.69
N THR A 57 -12.73 1.50 2.75
CA THR A 57 -13.58 0.70 3.65
C THR A 57 -14.87 0.24 2.97
N SER A 58 -15.35 1.00 1.98
CA SER A 58 -16.46 0.61 1.11
C SER A 58 -16.10 -0.49 0.10
N LEU A 59 -14.81 -0.69 -0.21
CA LEU A 59 -14.35 -1.56 -1.30
C LEU A 59 -13.72 -2.88 -0.84
N PHE A 60 -13.30 -2.94 0.42
CA PHE A 60 -12.63 -4.10 1.00
C PHE A 60 -13.17 -4.41 2.39
N GLN A 61 -13.21 -5.71 2.70
CA GLN A 61 -13.48 -6.15 4.07
C GLN A 61 -12.39 -5.64 5.01
N HIS A 62 -12.79 -5.23 6.22
CA HIS A 62 -11.90 -4.70 7.24
C HIS A 62 -10.71 -5.62 7.55
N SER A 63 -10.92 -6.94 7.54
CA SER A 63 -9.86 -7.94 7.75
C SER A 63 -8.75 -7.87 6.69
N LYS A 64 -9.11 -7.57 5.43
CA LYS A 64 -8.15 -7.42 4.33
C LYS A 64 -7.41 -6.09 4.41
N LEU A 65 -8.10 -5.00 4.76
CA LEU A 65 -7.46 -3.69 4.91
C LEU A 65 -6.40 -3.69 6.01
N ARG A 66 -6.62 -4.47 7.09
CA ARG A 66 -5.63 -4.60 8.17
C ARG A 66 -4.31 -5.23 7.71
N THR A 67 -4.33 -6.04 6.65
CA THR A 67 -3.14 -6.76 6.16
C THR A 67 -2.58 -6.18 4.86
N MET A 68 -3.13 -5.06 4.36
CA MET A 68 -2.73 -4.44 3.11
C MET A 68 -2.33 -2.98 3.34
N SER A 69 -1.25 -2.54 2.71
CA SER A 69 -0.93 -1.12 2.61
C SER A 69 -1.90 -0.41 1.68
N ARG A 70 -2.00 0.92 1.82
CA ARG A 70 -2.84 1.75 0.93
C ARG A 70 -2.42 1.63 -0.53
N ALA A 71 -1.11 1.56 -0.79
CA ALA A 71 -0.56 1.33 -2.13
C ALA A 71 -1.00 -0.01 -2.73
N THR A 72 -1.05 -1.08 -1.93
CA THR A 72 -1.52 -2.40 -2.37
C THR A 72 -3.00 -2.35 -2.74
N ALA A 73 -3.82 -1.71 -1.91
CA ALA A 73 -5.25 -1.54 -2.18
C ALA A 73 -5.49 -0.78 -3.51
N PHE A 74 -4.72 0.29 -3.75
CA PHE A 74 -4.79 1.03 -5.01
C PHE A 74 -4.37 0.20 -6.21
N ALA A 75 -3.28 -0.57 -6.10
CA ALA A 75 -2.84 -1.46 -7.16
C ALA A 75 -3.91 -2.51 -7.49
N LEU A 76 -4.59 -3.07 -6.49
CA LEU A 76 -5.68 -4.03 -6.71
C LEU A 76 -6.88 -3.40 -7.42
N ILE A 77 -7.26 -2.17 -7.04
CA ILE A 77 -8.38 -1.46 -7.69
C ILE A 77 -8.02 -1.12 -9.14
N ALA A 78 -6.85 -0.54 -9.40
CA ALA A 78 -6.37 -0.24 -10.73
C ALA A 78 -6.26 -1.51 -11.60
N THR A 79 -5.76 -2.61 -11.03
CA THR A 79 -5.68 -3.90 -11.73
C THR A 79 -7.07 -4.43 -12.11
N ARG A 80 -8.07 -4.29 -11.23
CA ARG A 80 -9.46 -4.69 -11.54
C ARG A 80 -10.03 -3.90 -12.71
N GLU A 81 -9.78 -2.59 -12.75
CA GLU A 81 -10.17 -1.76 -13.90
C GLU A 81 -9.47 -2.23 -15.19
N ALA A 82 -8.15 -2.43 -15.14
CA ALA A 82 -7.37 -2.88 -16.30
C ALA A 82 -7.82 -4.24 -16.85
N LEU A 83 -8.12 -5.19 -15.96
CA LEU A 83 -8.63 -6.50 -16.35
C LEU A 83 -10.04 -6.43 -16.96
N ALA A 84 -10.90 -5.56 -16.42
CA ALA A 84 -12.23 -5.32 -16.96
C ALA A 84 -12.17 -4.67 -18.36
N ASP A 85 -11.30 -3.66 -18.54
CA ASP A 85 -11.07 -3.00 -19.83
C ASP A 85 -10.53 -3.98 -20.88
N ALA A 86 -9.56 -4.82 -20.50
CA ALA A 86 -9.03 -5.89 -21.33
C ALA A 86 -10.01 -7.04 -21.58
N ARG A 87 -11.13 -7.09 -20.84
CA ARG A 87 -12.07 -8.22 -20.79
C ARG A 87 -11.35 -9.55 -20.49
N TRP A 88 -10.33 -9.50 -19.63
CA TRP A 88 -9.51 -10.66 -19.28
C TRP A 88 -9.98 -11.27 -17.94
N SER A 89 -10.62 -12.44 -18.02
CA SER A 89 -11.04 -13.23 -16.84
C SER A 89 -10.82 -14.73 -17.10
N PRO A 90 -9.57 -15.22 -17.00
CA PRO A 90 -9.22 -16.57 -17.41
C PRO A 90 -9.86 -17.62 -16.49
N GLN A 91 -10.69 -18.49 -17.07
CA GLN A 91 -11.35 -19.60 -16.35
C GLN A 91 -10.53 -20.90 -16.45
N GLU A 92 -10.03 -21.20 -17.64
CA GLU A 92 -9.24 -22.40 -17.91
C GLU A 92 -7.84 -22.33 -17.27
N GLN A 93 -7.38 -23.47 -16.76
CA GLN A 93 -6.09 -23.60 -16.09
C GLN A 93 -4.92 -23.14 -16.97
N ARG A 94 -4.93 -23.52 -18.25
CA ARG A 94 -3.92 -23.10 -19.23
C ARG A 94 -3.82 -21.57 -19.37
N HIS A 95 -4.93 -20.85 -19.30
CA HIS A 95 -4.94 -19.40 -19.41
C HIS A 95 -4.38 -18.75 -18.14
N LYS A 96 -4.66 -19.33 -16.97
CA LYS A 96 -4.11 -18.89 -15.68
C LYS A 96 -2.59 -19.06 -15.63
N GLU A 97 -2.09 -20.21 -16.05
CA GLU A 97 -0.63 -20.50 -16.11
C GLU A 97 0.13 -19.61 -17.10
N ARG A 98 -0.56 -19.07 -18.10
CA ARG A 98 -0.01 -18.12 -19.07
C ARG A 98 -0.21 -16.66 -18.68
N THR A 99 -0.83 -16.38 -17.54
CA THR A 99 -1.00 -15.04 -17.00
C THR A 99 0.04 -14.80 -15.91
N GLY A 100 0.94 -13.86 -16.16
CA GLY A 100 1.92 -13.40 -15.16
C GLY A 100 1.52 -12.07 -14.56
N VAL A 101 2.06 -11.76 -13.38
CA VAL A 101 1.92 -10.47 -12.71
C VAL A 101 3.31 -9.94 -12.39
N ALA A 102 3.58 -8.70 -12.78
CA ALA A 102 4.77 -7.96 -12.40
C ALA A 102 4.32 -6.61 -11.84
N VAL A 103 4.51 -6.42 -10.53
CA VAL A 103 4.10 -5.21 -9.80
C VAL A 103 5.25 -4.80 -8.89
N GLY A 104 5.51 -3.51 -8.79
CA GLY A 104 6.54 -2.94 -7.94
C GLY A 104 6.05 -1.68 -7.22
N THR A 105 6.65 -1.41 -6.07
CA THR A 105 6.41 -0.21 -5.27
C THR A 105 7.75 0.45 -4.96
N GLY A 106 7.87 1.76 -5.15
CA GLY A 106 9.13 2.47 -4.90
C GLY A 106 9.47 2.61 -3.41
N MET A 107 8.44 2.73 -2.57
CA MET A 107 8.57 2.88 -1.12
C MET A 107 7.58 1.97 -0.41
N ILE A 108 7.91 1.62 0.83
CA ILE A 108 6.99 0.96 1.75
C ILE A 108 6.05 1.97 2.41
N ASP A 109 4.95 1.48 2.96
CA ASP A 109 3.99 2.31 3.68
C ASP A 109 4.58 2.76 5.02
N LEU A 110 4.99 4.03 5.08
CA LEU A 110 5.65 4.59 6.26
C LEU A 110 4.71 4.64 7.47
N GLN A 111 3.41 4.76 7.26
CA GLN A 111 2.46 4.75 8.37
C GLN A 111 2.43 3.38 9.04
N GLN A 112 2.37 2.31 8.26
CA GLN A 112 2.45 0.95 8.81
C GLN A 112 3.77 0.68 9.53
N LEU A 113 4.89 1.20 9.00
CA LEU A 113 6.19 1.09 9.65
C LEU A 113 6.18 1.79 11.02
N LEU A 114 5.67 3.02 11.07
CA LEU A 114 5.59 3.81 12.31
C LEU A 114 4.67 3.16 13.34
N ASP A 115 3.47 2.72 12.93
CA ASP A 115 2.50 2.06 13.81
C ASP A 115 3.10 0.78 14.43
N THR A 116 3.76 -0.03 13.61
CA THR A 116 4.44 -1.25 14.08
C THR A 116 5.57 -0.92 15.06
N THR A 117 6.35 0.12 14.78
CA THR A 117 7.45 0.57 15.64
C THR A 117 6.91 1.02 17.00
N ASN A 118 5.83 1.80 17.02
CA ASN A 118 5.21 2.28 18.25
C ASN A 118 4.70 1.13 19.13
N ILE A 119 4.08 0.10 18.54
CA ILE A 119 3.64 -1.09 19.28
C ILE A 119 4.82 -1.78 19.97
N VAL A 120 5.95 -1.93 19.26
CA VAL A 120 7.15 -2.57 19.83
C VAL A 120 7.73 -1.74 20.97
N LEU A 121 7.81 -0.41 20.81
CA LEU A 121 8.34 0.50 21.82
C LEU A 121 7.47 0.54 23.09
N ASP A 122 6.14 0.61 22.93
CA ASP A 122 5.20 0.54 24.05
C ASP A 122 5.30 -0.80 24.80
N THR A 123 5.46 -1.90 24.06
CA THR A 123 5.62 -3.24 24.66
C THR A 123 6.95 -3.39 25.39
N THR A 124 8.00 -2.70 24.96
CA THR A 124 9.34 -2.75 25.59
C THR A 124 9.36 -2.08 26.96
N THR A 125 8.43 -1.15 27.25
CA THR A 125 8.28 -0.57 28.60
C THR A 125 7.65 -1.58 29.58
N THR A 126 6.91 -2.59 29.09
CA THR A 126 6.39 -3.67 29.94
C THR A 126 7.48 -4.68 30.32
N LEU A 127 8.49 -4.87 29.48
CA LEU A 127 9.64 -5.74 29.79
C LEU A 127 10.72 -5.05 30.63
N ALA A 128 10.83 -3.72 30.57
CA ALA A 128 11.74 -2.96 31.43
C ALA A 128 11.26 -2.81 32.89
N MET A 129 9.98 -3.11 33.19
CA MET A 129 9.45 -3.22 34.56
C MET A 129 9.52 -4.65 35.12
N ALA A 130 9.85 -5.65 34.29
CA ALA A 130 10.03 -7.04 34.72
C ALA A 130 11.48 -7.35 35.17
N ASP A 131 12.43 -6.42 34.96
CA ASP A 131 13.85 -6.61 35.27
C ASP A 131 14.29 -5.98 36.61
N THR A 132 13.35 -5.77 37.53
CA THR A 132 13.66 -5.46 38.94
C THR A 132 13.11 -6.52 39.87
N THR A 133 13.71 -7.73 39.84
CA THR A 133 14.13 -8.55 41.01
C THR A 133 14.72 -9.90 40.55
N PRO A 134 15.62 -10.52 41.35
CA PRO A 134 16.87 -11.08 40.84
C PRO A 134 16.91 -12.61 40.71
N ASP A 135 17.93 -13.06 39.97
CA ASP A 135 18.59 -14.38 40.06
C ASP A 135 17.76 -15.60 39.66
N THR A 136 17.94 -16.09 38.43
CA THR A 136 18.55 -17.41 38.19
C THR A 136 18.68 -17.73 36.70
N THR A 137 19.76 -18.44 36.37
CA THR A 137 20.02 -19.19 35.13
C THR A 137 20.57 -18.42 33.93
N ARG A 138 21.91 -18.30 33.93
CA ARG A 138 22.74 -18.26 32.72
C ARG A 138 22.31 -19.36 31.74
N VAL A 139 21.96 -18.98 30.52
CA VAL A 139 22.06 -19.87 29.35
C VAL A 139 23.06 -19.23 28.39
N THR A 140 24.30 -19.73 28.44
CA THR A 140 25.34 -19.51 27.44
C THR A 140 24.94 -20.20 26.14
N MET A 141 24.80 -19.46 25.05
CA MET A 141 24.79 -20.04 23.71
C MET A 141 26.21 -20.03 23.13
N GLU A 142 26.76 -21.23 22.96
CA GLU A 142 27.98 -21.49 22.20
C GLU A 142 27.74 -21.23 20.71
N THR A 143 28.55 -20.34 20.13
CA THR A 143 28.71 -20.20 18.67
C THR A 143 29.79 -21.16 18.19
N THR A 144 29.40 -22.17 17.41
CA THR A 144 30.31 -22.93 16.56
C THR A 144 29.93 -22.64 15.11
N TRP A 145 30.75 -21.83 14.43
CA TRP A 145 30.74 -21.68 12.98
C TRP A 145 31.80 -22.62 12.37
N GLY A 146 31.38 -23.40 11.38
CA GLY A 146 32.25 -24.04 10.39
C GLY A 146 32.22 -23.30 9.07
#